data_AF-A0A2H9L9V5-F1
#
_entry.id   AF-A0A2H9L9V5-F1
#
_cell.length_a   1.000
_cell.length_b   1.000
_cell.length_c   1.000
_cell.angle_alpha   90.00
_cell.angle_beta   90.00
_cell.angle_gamma   90.00
#
_symmetry.space_group_name_H-M   'P 1'
#
loop_
_entity.id
_entity.type
_entity.pdbx_description
1 polymer ?
#
loop_
_entity_poly.entity_id
_entity_poly.type
_entity_poly.pdbx_seq_one_letter_code
_entity_poly.pdbx_strand_id
1 'polypeptide(L)'
;MLEAFGTPLGIGKEADIYDALAPDGTKVAVKFNRLGRTSFTRARSLRPYSLKHDWMYISRRAASREFEALQKLYPTVSVPRPIALDRHVVVMDLIDGVELANVKKIPGAENVLNEIIENIKRTYQLGIVHADLSEHNIVIKPDGDVLIIDWPQYLSVHQARAEEMLRRDIENVLKYFKRKFGVVRDASQVLKYIIAGQ
;
A
#
# COMPACT_ATOMS: atom_id res chain seq x y z
N MET A 1 23.64 -1.03 -0.43
CA MET A 1 24.02 -2.14 -1.32
C MET A 1 23.38 -3.39 -0.75
N LEU A 2 22.67 -4.20 -1.55
CA LEU A 2 22.10 -5.47 -1.10
C LEU A 2 23.16 -6.56 -1.28
N GLU A 3 23.22 -7.51 -0.35
CA GLU A 3 24.22 -8.58 -0.34
C GLU A 3 23.76 -9.79 -1.18
N ALA A 4 22.48 -10.14 -1.10
CA ALA A 4 21.89 -11.21 -1.90
C ALA A 4 20.42 -10.91 -2.23
N PHE A 5 19.95 -11.42 -3.37
CA PHE A 5 18.53 -11.51 -3.71
C PHE A 5 18.05 -12.94 -3.48
N GLY A 6 16.87 -13.06 -2.88
CA GLY A 6 16.21 -14.32 -2.62
C GLY A 6 15.15 -14.65 -3.66
N THR A 7 14.09 -15.28 -3.16
CA THR A 7 12.92 -15.74 -3.90
C THR A 7 11.92 -14.62 -4.22
N PRO A 8 11.14 -14.77 -5.30
CA PRO A 8 9.99 -13.89 -5.52
C PRO A 8 8.94 -14.12 -4.43
N LEU A 9 8.55 -13.04 -3.73
CA LEU A 9 7.47 -13.05 -2.74
C LEU A 9 6.11 -12.80 -3.42
N GLY A 10 6.10 -12.01 -4.50
CA GLY A 10 4.89 -11.69 -5.24
C GLY A 10 5.20 -11.14 -6.63
N ILE A 11 4.61 -11.71 -7.66
CA ILE A 11 4.71 -11.25 -9.04
C ILE A 11 3.36 -10.68 -9.46
N GLY A 12 3.26 -9.36 -9.48
CA GLY A 12 2.04 -8.63 -9.81
C GLY A 12 1.99 -8.11 -11.24
N LYS A 13 0.84 -7.53 -11.60
CA LYS A 13 0.67 -6.80 -12.86
C LYS A 13 1.51 -5.52 -12.89
N GLU A 14 1.68 -4.89 -11.73
CA GLU A 14 2.22 -3.53 -11.59
C GLU A 14 3.50 -3.48 -10.75
N ALA A 15 3.83 -4.54 -10.02
CA ALA A 15 5.08 -4.64 -9.28
C ALA A 15 5.56 -6.10 -9.15
N ASP A 16 6.86 -6.29 -9.04
CA ASP A 16 7.46 -7.55 -8.58
C ASP A 16 8.14 -7.32 -7.23
N ILE A 17 7.91 -8.23 -6.28
CA ILE A 17 8.46 -8.16 -4.93
C ILE A 17 9.36 -9.38 -4.70
N TYR A 18 10.57 -9.14 -4.21
CA TYR A 18 11.56 -10.16 -3.86
C TYR A 18 12.02 -9.96 -2.43
N ASP A 19 12.39 -11.04 -1.73
CA ASP A 19 13.21 -10.90 -0.52
C ASP A 19 14.67 -10.66 -0.89
N ALA A 20 15.40 -9.97 -0.02
CA ALA A 20 16.83 -9.74 -0.16
C ALA A 20 17.48 -9.67 1.23
N LEU A 21 18.80 -9.82 1.26
CA LEU A 21 19.61 -9.62 2.46
C LEU A 21 20.35 -8.28 2.37
N ALA A 22 20.23 -7.47 3.40
CA ALA A 22 21.07 -6.30 3.64
C ALA A 22 22.44 -6.74 4.19
N PRO A 23 23.49 -5.87 4.11
CA PRO A 23 24.85 -6.23 4.53
C PRO A 23 25.02 -6.57 6.02
N ASP A 24 24.02 -6.21 6.84
CA ASP A 24 23.96 -6.54 8.27
C ASP A 24 23.24 -7.87 8.54
N GLY A 25 22.87 -8.62 7.49
CA GLY A 25 22.11 -9.87 7.58
C GLY A 25 20.60 -9.69 7.71
N THR A 26 20.09 -8.45 7.75
CA THR A 26 18.64 -8.19 7.86
C THR A 26 17.93 -8.57 6.57
N LYS A 27 16.80 -9.30 6.67
CA LYS A 27 15.92 -9.56 5.53
C LYS A 27 15.07 -8.34 5.20
N VAL A 28 15.03 -7.97 3.93
CA VAL A 28 14.27 -6.82 3.42
C VAL A 28 13.43 -7.24 2.21
N ALA A 29 12.39 -6.45 1.92
CA ALA A 29 11.62 -6.57 0.68
C ALA A 29 12.15 -5.57 -0.36
N VAL A 30 12.25 -6.01 -1.61
CA VAL A 30 12.62 -5.19 -2.76
C VAL A 30 11.47 -5.19 -3.76
N LYS A 31 10.78 -4.04 -3.87
CA LYS A 31 9.64 -3.84 -4.76
C LYS A 31 10.09 -3.12 -6.03
N PHE A 32 10.03 -3.81 -7.16
CA PHE A 32 10.24 -3.24 -8.49
C PHE A 32 8.90 -2.79 -9.06
N ASN A 33 8.72 -1.47 -9.23
CA ASN A 33 7.54 -0.93 -9.90
C ASN A 33 7.64 -1.16 -11.41
N ARG A 34 6.61 -1.77 -12.00
CA ARG A 34 6.55 -2.21 -13.42
C ARG A 34 5.22 -1.85 -14.07
N LEU A 35 4.86 -0.57 -14.02
CA LEU A 35 3.66 -0.06 -14.69
C LEU A 35 3.83 -0.21 -16.21
N GLY A 36 2.87 -0.89 -16.86
CA GLY A 36 2.87 -1.13 -18.32
C GLY A 36 3.23 -2.55 -18.79
N ARG A 37 3.41 -3.53 -17.90
CA ARG A 37 3.81 -4.92 -18.24
C ARG A 37 2.87 -5.62 -19.24
N THR A 38 1.55 -5.44 -19.12
CA THR A 38 0.55 -6.05 -20.03
C THR A 38 0.56 -5.44 -21.43
N SER A 39 1.01 -4.19 -21.56
CA SER A 39 1.15 -3.51 -22.86
C SER A 39 2.29 -4.09 -23.70
N PHE A 40 3.32 -4.67 -23.09
CA PHE A 40 4.44 -5.29 -23.80
C PHE A 40 4.03 -6.52 -24.63
N THR A 41 3.08 -7.33 -24.15
CA THR A 41 2.63 -8.53 -24.86
C THR A 41 1.82 -8.18 -26.11
N ARG A 42 1.07 -7.06 -26.09
CA ARG A 42 0.33 -6.55 -27.26
C ARG A 42 1.15 -5.63 -28.17
N ALA A 43 2.10 -4.87 -27.62
CA ALA A 43 2.89 -3.91 -28.39
C ALA A 43 3.99 -4.56 -29.26
N ARG A 44 4.32 -5.83 -29.03
CA ARG A 44 5.36 -6.53 -29.79
C ARG A 44 5.00 -6.76 -31.27
N SER A 45 3.74 -6.57 -31.68
CA SER A 45 3.33 -6.69 -33.10
C SER A 45 3.22 -5.37 -33.86
N LEU A 46 3.39 -4.20 -33.23
CA LEU A 46 3.10 -2.92 -33.89
C LEU A 46 4.16 -1.84 -33.58
N ARG A 47 5.12 -1.75 -34.51
CA ARG A 47 5.96 -0.58 -34.92
C ARG A 47 7.35 -0.38 -34.28
N PRO A 48 8.31 0.20 -35.03
CA PRO A 48 9.74 0.22 -34.69
C PRO A 48 10.19 1.43 -33.85
N TYR A 49 9.34 2.42 -33.59
CA TYR A 49 9.70 3.64 -32.86
C TYR A 49 8.46 4.23 -32.15
N SER A 50 8.14 3.80 -30.93
CA SER A 50 7.20 4.53 -30.06
C SER A 50 7.33 4.15 -28.58
N LEU A 51 7.42 5.17 -27.72
CA LEU A 51 6.94 5.22 -26.32
C LEU A 51 7.55 4.27 -25.25
N LYS A 52 8.74 3.68 -25.46
CA LYS A 52 9.43 2.93 -24.39
C LYS A 52 9.82 3.80 -23.17
N HIS A 53 9.84 5.13 -23.30
CA HIS A 53 10.32 6.05 -22.26
C HIS A 53 9.28 6.43 -21.20
N ASP A 54 7.98 6.29 -21.46
CA ASP A 54 6.95 6.77 -20.53
C ASP A 54 6.74 5.81 -19.35
N TRP A 55 6.73 4.50 -19.61
CA TRP A 55 6.49 3.47 -18.57
C TRP A 55 7.57 3.42 -17.48
N MET A 56 8.84 3.59 -17.85
CA MET A 56 9.94 3.66 -16.88
C MET A 56 9.85 4.95 -16.05
N TYR A 57 9.46 6.06 -16.68
CA TYR A 57 9.22 7.33 -15.97
C TYR A 57 8.04 7.21 -14.99
N ILE A 58 6.92 6.64 -15.43
CA ILE A 58 5.73 6.38 -14.60
C ILE A 58 6.08 5.45 -13.44
N SER A 59 6.82 4.35 -13.69
CA SER A 59 7.25 3.41 -12.65
C SER A 59 8.20 4.05 -11.64
N ARG A 60 9.13 4.89 -12.10
CA ARG A 60 10.00 5.69 -11.23
C ARG A 60 9.19 6.65 -10.37
N ARG A 61 8.20 7.35 -10.95
CA ARG A 61 7.33 8.25 -10.22
C ARG A 61 6.51 7.52 -9.16
N ALA A 62 5.95 6.35 -9.48
CA ALA A 62 5.22 5.52 -8.51
C ALA A 62 6.11 5.13 -7.32
N ALA A 63 7.33 4.63 -7.59
CA ALA A 63 8.30 4.29 -6.55
C ALA A 63 8.67 5.49 -5.67
N SER A 64 8.91 6.66 -6.27
CA SER A 64 9.18 7.90 -5.53
C SER A 64 8.02 8.31 -4.63
N ARG A 65 6.79 8.24 -5.13
CA ARG A 65 5.59 8.57 -4.35
C ARG A 65 5.38 7.61 -3.18
N GLU A 66 5.52 6.32 -3.42
CA GLU A 66 5.40 5.31 -2.37
C GLU A 66 6.47 5.52 -1.29
N PHE A 67 7.73 5.73 -1.68
CA PHE A 67 8.81 5.99 -0.73
C PHE A 67 8.57 7.26 0.10
N GLU A 68 8.14 8.36 -0.54
CA GLU A 68 7.79 9.63 0.14
C GLU A 68 6.68 9.43 1.18
N ALA A 69 5.62 8.71 0.81
CA ALA A 69 4.54 8.38 1.74
C ALA A 69 5.04 7.55 2.93
N LEU A 70 5.80 6.47 2.67
CA LEU A 70 6.35 5.63 3.74
C LEU A 70 7.26 6.43 4.69
N GLN A 71 8.08 7.36 4.17
CA GLN A 71 8.94 8.21 4.99
C GLN A 71 8.15 9.14 5.91
N LYS A 72 7.00 9.63 5.46
CA LYS A 72 6.14 10.51 6.26
C LYS A 72 5.33 9.75 7.32
N LEU A 73 4.94 8.52 7.00
CA LEU A 73 4.02 7.71 7.81
C LEU A 73 4.74 6.89 8.88
N TYR A 74 5.93 6.36 8.59
CA TYR A 74 6.72 5.58 9.54
C TYR A 74 7.38 6.50 10.60
N PRO A 75 7.40 6.15 11.90
CA PRO A 75 6.86 4.93 12.53
C PRO A 75 5.45 5.10 13.11
N THR A 76 4.80 6.24 12.91
CA THR A 76 3.52 6.60 13.55
C THR A 76 2.34 5.75 13.07
N VAL A 77 2.34 5.41 11.79
CA VAL A 77 1.35 4.54 11.14
C VAL A 77 2.00 3.18 10.91
N SER A 78 1.23 2.11 11.07
CA SER A 78 1.67 0.75 10.75
C SER A 78 1.85 0.58 9.24
N VAL A 79 3.03 0.95 8.75
CA VAL A 79 3.50 0.79 7.37
C VAL A 79 4.88 0.14 7.36
N PRO A 80 5.33 -0.49 6.25
CA PRO A 80 6.71 -0.97 6.14
C PRO A 80 7.70 0.17 6.31
N ARG A 81 8.76 -0.02 7.10
CA ARG A 81 9.83 0.97 7.20
C ARG A 81 10.48 1.16 5.84
N PRO A 82 10.57 2.39 5.31
CA PRO A 82 11.32 2.66 4.08
C PRO A 82 12.81 2.59 4.37
N ILE A 83 13.57 1.89 3.51
CA ILE A 83 15.02 1.71 3.65
C ILE A 83 15.75 2.50 2.57
N ALA A 84 15.40 2.29 1.30
CA ALA A 84 16.05 2.97 0.18
C ALA A 84 15.14 3.08 -1.04
N LEU A 85 15.43 4.04 -1.90
CA LEU A 85 14.81 4.23 -3.20
C LEU A 85 15.93 4.32 -4.26
N ASP A 86 15.85 3.50 -5.29
CA ASP A 86 16.64 3.70 -6.52
C ASP A 86 15.75 3.57 -7.75
N ARG A 87 15.59 4.67 -8.49
CA ARG A 87 14.74 4.76 -9.69
C ARG A 87 13.31 4.25 -9.40
N HIS A 88 12.96 3.08 -9.93
CA HIS A 88 11.63 2.46 -9.82
C HIS A 88 11.59 1.36 -8.74
N VAL A 89 12.62 1.26 -7.91
CA VAL A 89 12.80 0.21 -6.93
C VAL A 89 12.74 0.81 -5.53
N VAL A 90 11.86 0.25 -4.68
CA VAL A 90 11.75 0.60 -3.26
C VAL A 90 12.24 -0.59 -2.44
N VAL A 91 13.15 -0.33 -1.51
CA VAL A 91 13.59 -1.27 -0.48
C VAL A 91 12.93 -0.88 0.84
N MET A 92 12.30 -1.84 1.50
CA MET A 92 11.57 -1.64 2.74
C MET A 92 11.67 -2.89 3.64
N ASP A 93 11.19 -2.79 4.89
CA ASP A 93 11.11 -3.96 5.77
C ASP A 93 10.31 -5.09 5.10
N LEU A 94 10.72 -6.34 5.36
CA LEU A 94 10.00 -7.51 4.88
C LEU A 94 8.56 -7.51 5.45
N ILE A 95 7.58 -7.67 4.56
CA ILE A 95 6.18 -7.78 4.94
C ILE A 95 5.90 -9.25 5.25
N ASP A 96 5.71 -9.56 6.53
CA ASP A 96 5.26 -10.88 7.00
C ASP A 96 3.78 -10.80 7.40
N GLY A 97 2.96 -11.69 6.86
CA GLY A 97 1.51 -11.67 7.06
C GLY A 97 0.72 -12.05 5.81
N VAL A 98 -0.60 -11.92 5.90
CA VAL A 98 -1.54 -12.28 4.83
C VAL A 98 -2.42 -11.08 4.49
N GLU A 99 -2.60 -10.79 3.20
CA GLU A 99 -3.58 -9.79 2.75
C GLU A 99 -4.97 -10.10 3.33
N LEU A 100 -5.64 -9.07 3.85
CA LEU A 100 -6.97 -9.17 4.45
C LEU A 100 -7.96 -9.87 3.49
N ALA A 101 -7.85 -9.60 2.18
CA ALA A 101 -8.59 -10.28 1.12
C ALA A 101 -8.59 -11.82 1.22
N ASN A 102 -7.44 -12.40 1.61
CA ASN A 102 -7.20 -13.84 1.66
C ASN A 102 -7.50 -14.45 3.04
N VAL A 103 -7.83 -13.63 4.04
CA VAL A 103 -8.13 -14.12 5.39
C VAL A 103 -9.53 -14.73 5.44
N LYS A 104 -9.63 -15.98 5.89
CA LYS A 104 -10.90 -16.72 5.97
C LYS A 104 -11.74 -16.32 7.19
N LYS A 105 -11.09 -16.18 8.34
CA LYS A 105 -11.70 -15.82 9.63
C LYS A 105 -10.73 -14.95 10.40
N ILE A 106 -11.26 -13.93 11.07
CA ILE A 106 -10.53 -13.04 11.95
C ILE A 106 -11.22 -13.09 13.32
N PRO A 107 -10.62 -13.72 14.33
CA PRO A 107 -11.05 -13.55 15.71
C PRO A 107 -11.00 -12.06 16.07
N GLY A 108 -12.09 -11.51 16.61
CA GLY A 108 -12.12 -10.09 16.97
C GLY A 108 -12.07 -9.13 15.77
N ALA A 109 -12.77 -9.45 14.67
CA ALA A 109 -12.84 -8.59 13.47
C ALA A 109 -13.19 -7.12 13.76
N GLU A 110 -13.94 -6.84 14.83
CA GLU A 110 -14.19 -5.47 15.28
C GLU A 110 -12.92 -4.74 15.74
N ASN A 111 -12.02 -5.42 16.45
CA ASN A 111 -10.77 -4.84 16.91
C ASN A 111 -9.83 -4.54 15.73
N VAL A 112 -9.73 -5.47 14.78
CA VAL A 112 -8.97 -5.26 13.54
C VAL A 112 -9.54 -4.09 12.74
N LEU A 113 -10.87 -3.98 12.63
CA LEU A 113 -11.49 -2.83 11.97
C LEU A 113 -11.16 -1.52 12.69
N ASN A 114 -11.22 -1.49 14.02
CA ASN A 114 -10.88 -0.31 14.80
C ASN A 114 -9.42 0.09 14.59
N GLU A 115 -8.50 -0.87 14.52
CA GLU A 115 -7.08 -0.62 14.25
C GLU A 115 -6.83 -0.07 12.84
N ILE A 116 -7.55 -0.58 11.83
CA ILE A 116 -7.51 -0.02 10.47
C ILE A 116 -7.99 1.43 10.48
N ILE A 117 -9.14 1.71 11.11
CA ILE A 117 -9.69 3.07 11.21
C ILE A 117 -8.72 4.01 11.93
N GLU A 118 -8.07 3.55 12.99
CA GLU A 118 -7.08 4.32 13.72
C GLU A 118 -5.84 4.62 12.87
N ASN A 119 -5.36 3.65 12.08
CA ASN A 119 -4.29 3.90 11.11
C ASN A 119 -4.70 4.92 10.04
N ILE A 120 -5.92 4.83 9.47
CA ILE A 120 -6.47 5.82 8.53
C ILE A 120 -6.54 7.21 9.17
N LYS A 121 -6.91 7.29 10.45
CA LYS A 121 -6.94 8.55 11.18
C LYS A 121 -5.55 9.16 11.31
N ARG A 122 -4.56 8.37 11.71
CA ARG A 122 -3.17 8.82 11.82
C ARG A 122 -2.60 9.24 10.48
N THR A 123 -2.92 8.54 9.38
CA THR A 123 -2.48 8.96 8.03
C THR A 123 -3.07 10.33 7.68
N TYR A 124 -4.36 10.53 7.97
CA TYR A 124 -5.05 11.80 7.72
C TYR A 124 -4.49 12.95 8.56
N GLN A 125 -4.17 12.71 9.84
CA GLN A 125 -3.51 13.69 10.71
C GLN A 125 -2.10 14.05 10.23
N LEU A 126 -1.39 13.11 9.61
CA LEU A 126 -0.13 13.36 8.92
C LEU A 126 -0.32 13.97 7.52
N GLY A 127 -1.55 14.36 7.17
CA GLY A 127 -1.86 15.05 5.91
C GLY A 127 -1.84 14.16 4.67
N ILE A 128 -2.03 12.85 4.82
CA ILE A 128 -2.10 11.86 3.74
C ILE A 128 -3.44 11.11 3.74
N VAL A 129 -4.03 10.96 2.55
CA VAL A 129 -5.11 10.02 2.26
C VAL A 129 -4.56 8.93 1.34
N HIS A 130 -4.84 7.65 1.61
CA HIS A 130 -4.33 6.55 0.79
C HIS A 130 -4.88 6.59 -0.66
N ALA A 131 -6.16 6.92 -0.80
CA ALA A 131 -6.89 7.13 -2.05
C ALA A 131 -7.04 5.90 -2.97
N ASP A 132 -6.66 4.72 -2.49
CA ASP A 132 -6.88 3.43 -3.15
C ASP A 132 -6.93 2.29 -2.12
N LEU A 133 -7.45 2.55 -0.92
CA LEU A 133 -7.45 1.56 0.15
C LEU A 133 -8.52 0.49 -0.10
N SER A 134 -8.11 -0.78 0.00
CA SER A 134 -8.97 -1.96 -0.15
C SER A 134 -8.45 -3.12 0.71
N GLU A 135 -9.18 -4.23 0.74
CA GLU A 135 -8.75 -5.46 1.43
C GLU A 135 -7.44 -6.07 0.91
N HIS A 136 -6.98 -5.68 -0.28
CA HIS A 136 -5.71 -6.14 -0.85
C HIS A 136 -4.50 -5.35 -0.36
N ASN A 137 -4.73 -4.13 0.14
CA ASN A 137 -3.69 -3.20 0.56
C ASN A 137 -3.54 -3.18 2.09
N ILE A 138 -4.19 -4.13 2.77
CA ILE A 138 -4.16 -4.31 4.22
C ILE A 138 -3.63 -5.71 4.48
N VAL A 139 -2.55 -5.82 5.26
CA VAL A 139 -1.93 -7.08 5.65
C VAL A 139 -2.18 -7.31 7.13
N ILE A 140 -2.61 -8.52 7.47
CA ILE A 140 -2.73 -9.00 8.85
C ILE A 140 -1.45 -9.77 9.19
N LYS A 141 -0.70 -9.26 10.16
CA LYS A 141 0.53 -9.87 10.65
C LYS A 141 0.25 -11.11 11.51
N PRO A 142 1.25 -11.99 11.72
CA PRO A 142 1.08 -13.18 12.56
C PRO A 142 0.70 -12.90 14.02
N ASP A 143 1.10 -11.76 14.56
CA ASP A 143 0.75 -11.27 15.91
C ASP A 143 -0.67 -10.67 15.99
N GLY A 144 -1.32 -10.48 14.83
CA GLY A 144 -2.66 -9.90 14.72
C GLY A 144 -2.69 -8.43 14.34
N ASP A 145 -1.53 -7.75 14.33
CA ASP A 145 -1.43 -6.34 14.01
C ASP A 145 -1.71 -6.08 12.51
N VAL A 146 -2.16 -4.86 12.22
CA VAL A 146 -2.49 -4.40 10.88
C VAL A 146 -1.32 -3.65 10.28
N LEU A 147 -1.03 -3.91 9.00
CA LEU A 147 -0.07 -3.16 8.20
C LEU A 147 -0.73 -2.67 6.90
N ILE A 148 -0.59 -1.39 6.57
CA ILE A 148 -1.11 -0.80 5.32
C ILE A 148 0.03 -0.62 4.32
N ILE A 149 -0.18 -1.11 3.10
CA ILE A 149 0.83 -1.16 2.04
C ILE A 149 0.31 -0.52 0.75
N ASP A 150 1.21 -0.35 -0.23
CA ASP A 150 0.91 0.18 -1.57
C ASP A 150 0.42 1.63 -1.61
N TRP A 151 1.35 2.54 -1.37
CA TRP A 151 1.08 3.97 -1.26
C TRP A 151 1.26 4.85 -2.52
N PRO A 152 1.52 4.38 -3.77
CA PRO A 152 1.90 5.29 -4.85
C PRO A 152 0.79 6.28 -5.28
N GLN A 153 -0.47 5.97 -4.98
CA GLN A 153 -1.65 6.79 -5.36
C GLN A 153 -2.11 7.78 -4.28
N TYR A 154 -1.38 7.89 -3.16
CA TYR A 154 -1.81 8.74 -2.04
C TYR A 154 -2.11 10.18 -2.46
N LEU A 155 -2.99 10.86 -1.74
CA LEU A 155 -3.30 12.27 -1.92
C LEU A 155 -2.89 13.07 -0.68
N SER A 156 -2.55 14.34 -0.88
CA SER A 156 -2.42 15.29 0.22
C SER A 156 -3.81 15.72 0.67
N VAL A 157 -4.03 15.86 1.99
CA VAL A 157 -5.31 16.34 2.55
C VAL A 157 -5.72 17.72 2.04
N HIS A 158 -4.79 18.51 1.51
CA HIS A 158 -5.06 19.84 0.95
C HIS A 158 -5.58 19.80 -0.50
N GLN A 159 -5.59 18.62 -1.14
CA GLN A 159 -6.13 18.49 -2.49
C GLN A 159 -7.66 18.44 -2.46
N ALA A 160 -8.30 19.08 -3.44
CA ALA A 160 -9.76 19.23 -3.49
C ALA A 160 -10.54 17.90 -3.41
N ARG A 161 -9.93 16.80 -3.85
CA ARG A 161 -10.55 15.46 -3.86
C ARG A 161 -10.18 14.59 -2.65
N ALA A 162 -9.41 15.10 -1.69
CA ALA A 162 -8.88 14.29 -0.59
C ALA A 162 -10.00 13.74 0.30
N GLU A 163 -10.99 14.55 0.67
CA GLU A 163 -12.11 14.10 1.51
C GLU A 163 -13.03 13.09 0.79
N GLU A 164 -13.29 13.33 -0.51
CA GLU A 164 -14.01 12.37 -1.38
C GLU A 164 -13.31 11.02 -1.37
N MET A 165 -11.98 11.03 -1.53
CA MET A 165 -11.18 9.81 -1.57
C MET A 165 -11.06 9.12 -0.21
N LEU A 166 -10.95 9.88 0.87
CA LEU A 166 -10.98 9.35 2.24
C LEU A 166 -12.31 8.63 2.52
N ARG A 167 -13.43 9.24 2.14
CA ARG A 167 -14.76 8.61 2.26
C ARG A 167 -14.81 7.30 1.48
N ARG A 168 -14.30 7.27 0.25
CA ARG A 168 -14.25 6.05 -0.57
C ARG A 168 -13.40 4.96 0.08
N ASP A 169 -12.23 5.30 0.62
CA ASP A 169 -11.37 4.36 1.34
C ASP A 169 -12.10 3.74 2.54
N ILE A 170 -12.76 4.57 3.37
CA ILE A 170 -13.56 4.14 4.52
C ILE A 170 -14.69 3.21 4.06
N GLU A 171 -15.45 3.61 3.04
CA GLU A 171 -16.58 2.82 2.53
C GLU A 171 -16.14 1.46 1.99
N ASN A 172 -14.99 1.38 1.30
CA ASN A 172 -14.43 0.12 0.82
C ASN A 172 -14.15 -0.83 1.99
N VAL A 173 -13.43 -0.35 3.02
CA VAL A 173 -13.10 -1.14 4.21
C VAL A 173 -14.37 -1.58 4.93
N LEU A 174 -15.30 -0.66 5.22
CA LEU A 174 -16.54 -0.98 5.93
C LEU A 174 -17.42 -1.98 5.15
N LYS A 175 -17.52 -1.82 3.84
CA LYS A 175 -18.25 -2.75 2.96
C LYS A 175 -17.62 -4.14 3.00
N TYR A 176 -16.30 -4.23 2.98
CA TYR A 176 -15.59 -5.50 3.11
C TYR A 176 -15.91 -6.19 4.43
N PHE A 177 -15.77 -5.48 5.56
CA PHE A 177 -16.01 -6.02 6.90
C PHE A 177 -17.46 -6.44 7.12
N LYS A 178 -18.43 -5.66 6.62
CA LYS A 178 -19.85 -6.03 6.64
C LYS A 178 -20.10 -7.32 5.87
N ARG A 179 -19.56 -7.43 4.65
CA ARG A 179 -19.77 -8.58 3.76
C ARG A 179 -19.09 -9.85 4.31
N LYS A 180 -17.87 -9.74 4.82
CA LYS A 180 -17.03 -10.88 5.17
C LYS A 180 -17.20 -11.34 6.62
N PHE A 181 -17.40 -10.40 7.55
CA PHE A 181 -17.39 -10.66 9.00
C PHE A 181 -18.67 -10.21 9.71
N GLY A 182 -19.64 -9.61 9.01
CA GLY A 182 -20.88 -9.13 9.61
C GLY A 182 -20.73 -7.88 10.49
N VAL A 183 -19.55 -7.26 10.52
CA VAL A 183 -19.28 -6.06 11.32
C VAL A 183 -19.80 -4.83 10.58
N VAL A 184 -20.68 -4.07 11.23
CA VAL A 184 -21.31 -2.88 10.65
C VAL A 184 -20.88 -1.63 11.42
N ARG A 185 -20.54 -0.57 10.69
CA ARG A 185 -20.31 0.79 11.18
C ARG A 185 -20.91 1.79 10.20
N ASP A 186 -21.25 2.98 10.70
CA ASP A 186 -21.71 4.08 9.84
C ASP A 186 -20.51 4.84 9.27
N ALA A 187 -20.42 4.92 7.93
CA ALA A 187 -19.30 5.57 7.25
C ALA A 187 -19.20 7.07 7.57
N SER A 188 -20.32 7.75 7.79
CA SER A 188 -20.32 9.18 8.11
C SER A 188 -19.84 9.45 9.53
N GLN A 189 -20.18 8.59 10.49
CA GLN A 189 -19.64 8.64 11.85
C GLN A 189 -18.14 8.37 11.87
N VAL A 190 -17.66 7.37 11.12
CA VAL A 190 -16.23 7.06 11.00
C VAL A 190 -15.47 8.21 10.34
N LEU A 191 -15.99 8.78 9.25
CA LEU A 191 -15.39 9.95 8.60
C LEU A 191 -15.29 11.14 9.55
N LYS A 192 -16.37 11.47 10.27
CA LYS A 192 -16.35 12.55 11.27
C LYS A 192 -15.32 12.27 12.36
N TYR A 193 -15.21 11.04 12.83
CA TYR A 193 -14.23 10.64 13.84
C TYR A 193 -12.77 10.83 13.36
N ILE A 194 -12.50 10.51 12.09
CA ILE A 194 -11.17 10.70 11.48
C ILE A 194 -10.84 12.19 11.35
N ILE A 195 -11.79 13.00 10.86
CA ILE A 195 -11.57 14.43 10.60
C ILE A 195 -11.54 15.25 11.89
N ALA A 196 -12.31 14.88 12.92
CA ALA A 196 -12.44 15.65 14.16
C ALA A 196 -11.15 15.75 15.01
N GLY A 197 -10.06 15.08 14.60
CA GLY A 197 -8.76 15.15 15.25
C GLY A 197 -7.73 16.05 14.56
N GLN A 198 -8.16 16.95 13.66
CA GLN A 198 -7.34 18.02 13.07
C GLN A 198 -7.43 19.33 13.86
#